data_AF-A0A5C4JXZ6-F1
#
_entry.id   AF-A0A5C4JXZ6-F1
#
_cell.length_a   1.000
_cell.length_b   1.000
_cell.length_c   1.000
_cell.angle_alpha   90.00
_cell.angle_beta   90.00
_cell.angle_gamma   90.00
#
_symmetry.space_group_name_H-M   'P 1'
#
loop_
_entity.id
_entity.type
_entity.pdbx_description
1 polymer ?
#
loop_
_entity_poly.entity_id
_entity_poly.type
_entity_poly.pdbx_seq_one_letter_code
_entity_poly.pdbx_strand_id
1 'polypeptide(L)'
;MNNPHIERFLTESVSGDREPGTGLGADEIYGLYTSWCLLNASDPLPASELWEALKEHNIRPGDKTITMTGPAAVDYILASAPSLI
;
A
#
# COMPACT_ATOMS: atom_id res chain seq x y z
N MET A 1 2.64 -13.30 -12.62
CA MET A 1 1.90 -14.38 -11.92
C MET A 1 1.26 -13.70 -10.74
N ASN A 2 -0.06 -13.77 -10.64
CA ASN A 2 -0.80 -13.08 -9.60
C ASN A 2 -0.41 -13.64 -8.23
N ASN A 3 0.14 -12.80 -7.33
CA ASN A 3 0.53 -13.23 -6.00
C ASN A 3 -0.65 -12.97 -5.05
N PRO A 4 -1.34 -14.02 -4.54
CA PRO A 4 -2.57 -13.85 -3.75
C PRO A 4 -2.35 -13.05 -2.47
N HIS A 5 -1.12 -13.00 -1.96
CA HIS A 5 -0.74 -12.14 -0.84
C HIS A 5 -0.83 -10.66 -1.21
N ILE A 6 -0.25 -10.28 -2.36
CA ILE A 6 -0.27 -8.90 -2.84
C ILE A 6 -1.65 -8.50 -3.33
N GLU A 7 -2.41 -9.40 -3.95
CA GLU A 7 -3.80 -9.11 -4.34
C GLU A 7 -4.68 -8.75 -3.15
N ARG A 8 -4.54 -9.51 -2.06
CA ARG A 8 -5.29 -9.26 -0.84
C ARG A 8 -4.90 -7.91 -0.23
N PHE A 9 -3.61 -7.60 -0.20
CA PHE A 9 -3.11 -6.28 0.17
C PHE A 9 -3.75 -5.16 -0.67
N LEU A 10 -3.71 -5.27 -2.00
CA LEU A 10 -4.26 -4.26 -2.91
C LEU A 10 -5.77 -4.08 -2.70
N THR A 11 -6.51 -5.17 -2.53
CA THR A 11 -7.97 -5.13 -2.33
C THR A 11 -8.34 -4.51 -0.98
N GLU A 12 -7.58 -4.78 0.08
CA GLU A 12 -7.90 -4.31 1.43
C GLU A 12 -7.37 -2.90 1.73
N SER A 13 -6.28 -2.48 1.08
CA SER A 13 -5.53 -1.28 1.47
C SER A 13 -5.39 -0.23 0.37
N VAL A 14 -5.65 -0.57 -0.89
CA VAL A 14 -5.52 0.36 -2.02
C VAL A 14 -6.88 0.58 -2.67
N SER A 15 -7.31 1.83 -2.78
CA SER A 15 -8.54 2.20 -3.49
C SER A 15 -8.21 2.95 -4.77
N GLY A 16 -8.96 2.67 -5.84
CA GLY A 16 -8.88 3.40 -7.12
C GLY A 16 -9.64 4.73 -7.11
N ASP A 17 -9.90 5.29 -5.93
CA ASP A 17 -10.61 6.55 -5.81
C ASP A 17 -9.65 7.71 -6.05
N ARG A 18 -10.06 8.66 -6.87
CA ARG A 18 -9.23 9.81 -7.22
C ARG A 18 -9.41 10.89 -6.17
N GLU A 19 -8.54 10.90 -5.16
CA GLU A 19 -8.51 12.02 -4.22
C GLU A 19 -7.77 13.24 -4.80
N PRO A 20 -8.25 14.47 -4.50
CA PRO A 20 -7.51 15.68 -4.82
C PRO A 20 -6.28 15.80 -3.91
N GLY A 21 -5.16 15.18 -4.33
CA GLY A 21 -3.91 15.18 -3.57
C GLY A 21 -2.69 14.71 -4.36
N THR A 22 -1.58 14.55 -3.65
CA THR A 22 -0.38 13.83 -4.13
C THR A 22 -0.71 12.33 -4.07
N GLY A 23 -0.61 11.63 -5.20
CA GLY A 23 -0.83 10.18 -5.24
C GLY A 23 0.15 9.41 -4.34
N LEU A 24 -0.12 8.13 -4.12
CA LEU A 24 0.76 7.28 -3.31
C LEU A 24 2.11 7.07 -3.99
N GLY A 25 3.19 7.61 -3.43
CA GLY A 25 4.55 7.36 -3.88
C GLY A 25 5.05 5.96 -3.51
N ALA A 26 6.28 5.63 -3.92
CA ALA A 26 6.84 4.29 -3.69
C ALA A 26 7.05 4.02 -2.19
N ASP A 27 7.54 5.00 -1.44
CA ASP A 27 7.70 4.87 0.02
C ASP A 27 6.35 4.72 0.72
N GLU A 28 5.32 5.48 0.33
CA GLU A 28 3.98 5.34 0.91
C GLU A 28 3.36 3.97 0.61
N ILE A 29 3.51 3.45 -0.61
CA ILE A 29 3.02 2.11 -0.97
C ILE A 29 3.75 1.04 -0.17
N TYR A 30 5.08 1.16 -0.04
CA TYR A 30 5.86 0.18 0.70
C TYR A 30 5.55 0.22 2.20
N GLY A 31 5.43 1.41 2.79
CA GLY A 31 5.03 1.59 4.17
C GLY A 31 3.64 1.03 4.44
N LEU A 32 2.67 1.33 3.59
CA LEU A 32 1.32 0.78 3.66
C LEU A 32 1.32 -0.75 3.61
N TYR A 33 2.12 -1.34 2.72
CA TYR A 33 2.28 -2.79 2.62
C TYR A 33 2.87 -3.39 3.90
N THR A 34 3.90 -2.77 4.48
CA THR A 34 4.48 -3.24 5.76
C THR A 34 3.48 -3.18 6.92
N SER A 35 2.70 -2.10 7.01
CA SER A 35 1.60 -1.98 7.98
C SER A 35 0.53 -3.04 7.76
N TRP A 36 0.15 -3.32 6.52
CA TRP A 36 -0.80 -4.38 6.21
C TRP A 36 -0.30 -5.77 6.62
N CYS A 37 0.98 -6.08 6.36
CA CYS A 37 1.63 -7.33 6.78
C CYS A 37 1.61 -7.48 8.32
N LEU A 38 1.93 -6.41 9.05
CA LEU A 38 1.89 -6.38 10.52
C LEU A 38 0.49 -6.71 11.05
N LEU A 39 -0.53 -6.03 10.53
CA LEU A 39 -1.92 -6.21 10.96
C LEU A 39 -2.49 -7.60 10.62
N ASN A 40 -2.02 -8.20 9.52
CA ASN A 40 -2.44 -9.53 9.09
C ASN A 40 -1.53 -10.66 9.60
N ALA A 41 -0.59 -10.35 10.51
CA ALA A 41 0.40 -11.31 11.03
C ALA A 41 1.05 -12.15 9.91
N SER A 42 1.40 -11.49 8.81
CA SER A 42 1.96 -12.12 7.62
C SER A 42 3.37 -11.61 7.35
N ASP A 43 4.27 -12.50 6.92
CA ASP A 43 5.63 -12.10 6.56
C ASP A 43 5.64 -11.33 5.23
N PRO A 44 6.31 -10.16 5.18
CA PRO A 44 6.40 -9.38 3.96
C PRO A 44 7.24 -10.11 2.91
N LEU A 45 6.65 -10.28 1.72
CA LEU A 45 7.37 -10.70 0.54
C LEU A 45 8.46 -9.68 0.11
N PRO A 46 9.46 -10.12 -0.69
CA PRO A 46 10.44 -9.23 -1.29
C PRO A 46 9.78 -8.04 -2.00
N ALA A 47 10.35 -6.86 -1.83
CA ALA A 47 9.84 -5.64 -2.46
C ALA A 47 9.74 -5.78 -3.99
N SER A 48 10.63 -6.56 -4.62
CA SER A 48 10.55 -6.87 -6.05
C SER A 48 9.21 -7.51 -6.45
N GLU A 49 8.70 -8.46 -5.66
CA GLU A 49 7.42 -9.12 -5.93
C GLU A 49 6.24 -8.17 -5.79
N LEU A 50 6.30 -7.27 -4.80
CA LEU A 50 5.32 -6.19 -4.64
C LEU A 50 5.32 -5.29 -5.89
N TRP A 51 6.49 -4.83 -6.34
CA TRP A 51 6.60 -3.94 -7.50
C TRP A 51 6.21 -4.63 -8.81
N GLU A 52 6.48 -5.92 -8.97
CA GLU A 52 6.03 -6.70 -10.12
C GLU A 52 4.51 -6.83 -10.13
N ALA A 53 3.90 -7.19 -9.00
CA ALA A 53 2.45 -7.26 -8.88
C ALA A 53 1.77 -5.90 -9.14
N LEU A 54 2.30 -4.80 -8.59
CA LEU A 54 1.77 -3.45 -8.87
C LEU A 54 1.80 -3.12 -10.38
N LYS A 55 2.87 -3.49 -11.08
CA LYS A 55 2.96 -3.34 -12.54
C LYS A 55 1.91 -4.19 -13.28
N GLU A 56 1.68 -5.42 -12.84
CA GLU A 56 0.63 -6.30 -13.41
C GLU A 56 -0.78 -5.68 -13.23
N HIS A 57 -1.01 -4.99 -12.11
CA HIS A 57 -2.25 -4.26 -11.82
C HIS A 57 -2.30 -2.84 -12.41
N ASN A 58 -1.29 -2.45 -13.20
CA ASN A 58 -1.12 -1.11 -13.78
C ASN A 58 -1.14 0.03 -12.74
N ILE A 59 -0.77 -0.27 -11.50
CA ILE A 59 -0.64 0.68 -10.40
C ILE A 59 0.76 1.30 -10.47
N ARG A 60 0.82 2.62 -10.60
CA ARG A 60 2.08 3.36 -10.69
C ARG A 60 2.29 4.20 -9.44
N PRO A 61 3.47 4.13 -8.80
CA PRO A 61 3.82 5.05 -7.74
C PRO A 61 3.74 6.51 -8.22
N GLY A 62 3.11 7.36 -7.43
CA GLY A 62 2.84 8.77 -7.74
C GLY A 62 1.61 8.99 -8.62
N ASP A 63 0.89 7.93 -9.00
CA ASP A 63 -0.39 8.07 -9.70
C ASP A 63 -1.46 8.65 -8.76
N LYS A 64 -2.18 9.67 -9.22
CA LYS A 64 -3.22 10.36 -8.45
C LYS A 64 -4.56 9.61 -8.46
N THR A 65 -4.60 8.46 -9.12
CA THR A 65 -5.79 7.61 -9.23
C THR A 65 -5.86 6.54 -8.14
N ILE A 66 -4.87 6.49 -7.25
CA ILE A 66 -4.81 5.55 -6.14
C ILE A 66 -4.68 6.26 -4.80
N THR A 67 -5.37 5.73 -3.80
CA THR A 67 -5.36 6.23 -2.43
C THR A 67 -5.20 5.07 -1.45
N MET A 68 -4.69 5.37 -0.25
CA MET A 68 -4.58 4.39 0.83
C MET A 68 -5.90 4.33 1.59
N THR A 69 -6.35 3.14 1.94
CA THR A 69 -7.59 2.94 2.69
C THR A 69 -7.44 1.84 3.74
N GLY A 70 -8.45 1.72 4.59
CA GLY A 70 -8.57 0.64 5.55
C GLY A 70 -7.59 0.73 6.75
N PRO A 71 -7.54 -0.33 7.56
CA PRO A 71 -6.77 -0.35 8.81
C PRO A 71 -5.26 -0.15 8.60
N ALA A 72 -4.71 -0.67 7.51
CA ALA A 72 -3.30 -0.52 7.18
C ALA A 72 -2.91 0.94 6.91
N ALA A 73 -3.81 1.73 6.30
CA ALA A 73 -3.58 3.15 6.08
C ALA A 73 -3.49 3.92 7.39
N VAL A 74 -4.37 3.61 8.35
CA VAL A 74 -4.34 4.22 9.69
C VAL A 74 -3.04 3.88 10.41
N ASP A 75 -2.64 2.61 10.41
CA ASP A 75 -1.39 2.16 11.03
C ASP A 75 -0.17 2.83 10.37
N TYR A 76 -0.14 2.91 9.04
CA TYR A 76 0.93 3.59 8.31
C TYR A 76 1.02 5.09 8.67
N ILE A 77 -0.11 5.80 8.76
CA ILE A 77 -0.12 7.21 9.14
C ILE A 77 0.44 7.40 10.56
N LEU A 78 0.05 6.54 11.51
CA LEU A 78 0.57 6.58 12.88
C LEU A 78 2.08 6.26 12.93
N ALA A 79 2.53 5.30 12.13
CA ALA A 79 3.94 4.90 12.08
C ALA A 79 4.84 5.93 11.38
N SER A 80 4.34 6.58 10.32
CA SER A 80 5.10 7.53 9.49
C SER A 80 5.09 8.96 10.05
N ALA A 81 4.12 9.31 10.91
CA ALA A 81 4.03 10.60 11.57
C ALA A 81 4.06 10.47 13.11
N PRO A 82 5.20 10.07 13.70
CA PRO A 82 5.32 9.84 15.14
C PRO A 82 5.18 11.13 15.98
N SER A 83 5.15 12.32 15.36
CA SER A 83 5.04 13.62 16.03
C SER A 83 3.61 14.17 16.17
N LEU A 84 2.57 13.36 15.93
CA LEU A 84 1.17 13.77 16.10
C LEU A 84 0.61 13.52 17.53
N ILE A 85 1.50 13.34 18.51
CA ILE A 85 1.17 13.11 19.93
C ILE A 85 1.92 14.08 20.84
#